data_AF-A0ABD5TL73-F1
#
_entry.id   AF-A0ABD5TL73-F1
#
_cell.length_a   1.000
_cell.length_b   1.000
_cell.length_c   1.000
_cell.angle_alpha   90.00
_cell.angle_beta   90.00
_cell.angle_gamma   90.00
#
_symmetry.space_group_name_H-M   'P 1'
#
loop_
_entity.id
_entity.type
_entity.pdbx_description
1 polymer ?
#
loop_
_entity_poly.entity_id
_entity_poly.type
_entity_poly.pdbx_seq_one_letter_code
_entity_poly.pdbx_strand_id
1 'polypeptide(L)'
;MVGVTSFVGYDLAIGVVVALELLYFLSLEDSVTTYRRFVLVTVAGLVLGVTGGPVAQLVAPSLVHWVHGTAALLVVFGLYDPVRNDVRSAEWARVLLSEPTDIRRSADWMTPMDDELLGAFHGADLVLTPSVVAYNTGYSRKEVNRHLIELADHELLEKVERGKYRLTRRGERYLRGQLRTVRSTGDEAVARG
;
A
#
# COMPACT_ATOMS: atom_id res chain seq x y z
N MET A 1 -43.58 -15.31 28.62
CA MET A 1 -43.13 -15.83 27.30
C MET A 1 -43.31 -14.84 26.15
N VAL A 2 -44.30 -13.93 26.17
CA VAL A 2 -44.51 -12.93 25.10
C VAL A 2 -43.40 -11.87 25.02
N GLY A 3 -42.86 -11.41 26.16
CA GLY A 3 -41.79 -10.40 26.16
C GLY A 3 -40.46 -10.88 25.56
N VAL A 4 -40.11 -12.16 25.76
CA VAL A 4 -38.87 -12.75 25.22
C VAL A 4 -38.95 -12.90 23.71
N THR A 5 -40.12 -13.24 23.17
CA THR A 5 -40.33 -13.41 21.72
C THR A 5 -40.35 -12.08 20.99
N SER A 6 -40.93 -11.02 21.57
CA SER A 6 -40.86 -9.66 21.00
C SER A 6 -39.44 -9.12 20.95
N PHE A 7 -38.64 -9.37 21.99
CA PHE A 7 -37.23 -8.96 22.03
C PHE A 7 -36.39 -9.69 20.96
N VAL A 8 -36.54 -11.01 20.84
CA VAL A 8 -35.84 -11.79 19.80
C VAL A 8 -36.27 -11.37 18.38
N GLY A 9 -37.54 -11.02 18.19
CA GLY A 9 -38.03 -10.47 16.92
C GLY A 9 -37.40 -9.12 16.57
N TYR A 10 -37.21 -8.24 17.56
CA TYR A 10 -36.47 -6.98 17.39
C TYR A 10 -35.00 -7.22 17.02
N ASP A 11 -34.32 -8.11 17.76
CA ASP A 11 -32.92 -8.45 17.50
C ASP A 11 -32.73 -9.00 16.08
N LEU A 12 -33.63 -9.86 15.63
CA LEU A 12 -33.62 -10.38 14.26
C LEU A 12 -33.83 -9.27 13.22
N ALA A 13 -34.78 -8.36 13.46
CA ALA A 13 -35.05 -7.26 12.53
C ALA A 13 -33.83 -6.34 12.37
N ILE A 14 -33.20 -5.94 13.47
CA ILE A 14 -31.96 -5.14 13.45
C ILE A 14 -30.82 -5.93 12.80
N GLY A 15 -30.67 -7.22 13.14
CA GLY A 15 -29.65 -8.08 12.54
C GLY A 15 -29.78 -8.19 11.02
N VAL A 16 -31.00 -8.26 10.49
CA VAL A 16 -31.25 -8.26 9.04
C VAL A 16 -30.86 -6.94 8.40
N VAL A 17 -31.21 -5.80 9.01
CA VAL A 17 -30.81 -4.47 8.50
C VAL A 17 -29.28 -4.35 8.43
N VAL A 18 -28.58 -4.71 9.52
CA VAL A 18 -27.11 -4.69 9.56
C VAL A 18 -26.50 -5.62 8.52
N ALA A 19 -27.06 -6.82 8.34
CA ALA A 19 -26.58 -7.75 7.32
C ALA A 19 -26.74 -7.18 5.91
N LEU A 20 -27.87 -6.53 5.61
CA LEU A 20 -28.10 -5.90 4.31
C LEU A 20 -27.16 -4.71 4.06
N GLU A 21 -26.89 -3.88 5.08
CA GLU A 21 -25.93 -2.78 4.98
C GLU A 21 -24.51 -3.29 4.70
N LEU A 22 -24.06 -4.33 5.43
CA LEU A 22 -22.76 -4.95 5.20
C LEU A 22 -22.62 -5.52 3.78
N LEU A 23 -23.67 -6.18 3.27
CA LEU A 23 -23.70 -6.72 1.91
C LEU A 23 -23.74 -5.59 0.85
N TYR A 24 -24.46 -4.51 1.13
CA TYR A 24 -24.50 -3.34 0.25
C TYR A 24 -23.12 -2.67 0.16
N PHE A 25 -22.46 -2.40 1.29
CA PHE A 25 -21.10 -1.84 1.29
C PHE A 25 -20.12 -2.73 0.53
N LEU A 26 -20.18 -4.05 0.79
CA LEU A 26 -19.36 -5.03 0.09
C LEU A 26 -19.60 -5.05 -1.42
N SER A 27 -20.81 -4.70 -1.88
CA SER A 27 -21.14 -4.62 -3.31
C SER A 27 -20.66 -3.35 -4.00
N LEU A 28 -20.40 -2.27 -3.25
CA LEU A 28 -19.91 -0.99 -3.79
C LEU A 28 -18.39 -0.98 -4.01
N GLU A 29 -17.66 -1.90 -3.39
CA GLU A 29 -16.21 -1.83 -3.28
C GLU A 29 -15.51 -2.81 -4.22
N ASP A 30 -15.45 -2.45 -5.51
CA ASP A 30 -14.82 -3.25 -6.59
C ASP A 30 -13.28 -3.37 -6.47
N SER A 31 -12.64 -2.60 -5.59
CA SER A 31 -11.18 -2.40 -5.57
C SER A 31 -10.36 -3.37 -4.71
N VAL A 32 -11.00 -4.30 -3.98
CA VAL A 32 -10.29 -5.17 -3.02
C VAL A 32 -10.06 -6.58 -3.59
N THR A 33 -9.38 -6.71 -4.73
CA THR A 33 -9.21 -8.01 -5.41
C THR A 33 -8.25 -8.97 -4.69
N THR A 34 -7.27 -8.44 -3.95
CA THR A 34 -6.26 -9.27 -3.26
C THR A 34 -6.71 -9.74 -1.86
N TYR A 35 -7.57 -8.99 -1.18
CA TYR A 35 -8.06 -9.30 0.18
C TYR A 35 -9.52 -9.77 0.24
N ARG A 36 -10.19 -9.86 -0.92
CA ARG A 36 -11.64 -10.17 -1.03
C ARG A 36 -12.05 -11.39 -0.22
N ARG A 37 -11.25 -12.46 -0.23
CA ARG A 37 -11.60 -13.74 0.41
C ARG A 37 -11.70 -13.64 1.93
N PHE A 38 -10.76 -12.96 2.59
CA PHE A 38 -10.76 -12.83 4.04
C PHE A 38 -11.82 -11.85 4.53
N VAL A 39 -12.00 -10.73 3.82
CA VAL A 39 -13.09 -9.79 4.07
C VAL A 39 -14.45 -10.48 3.93
N LEU A 40 -14.65 -11.30 2.90
CA LEU A 40 -15.87 -12.08 2.72
C LEU A 40 -16.11 -13.05 3.89
N VAL A 41 -15.06 -13.69 4.41
CA VAL A 41 -15.19 -14.60 5.56
C VAL A 41 -15.53 -13.84 6.84
N THR A 42 -14.94 -12.67 7.08
CA THR A 42 -15.29 -11.80 8.21
C THR A 42 -16.74 -11.34 8.11
N VAL A 43 -17.17 -10.85 6.95
CA VAL A 43 -18.56 -10.40 6.72
C VAL A 43 -19.54 -11.57 6.86
N ALA A 44 -19.21 -12.75 6.34
CA ALA A 44 -20.04 -13.95 6.53
C ALA A 44 -20.18 -14.33 8.01
N GLY A 45 -19.10 -14.25 8.79
CA GLY A 45 -19.13 -14.47 10.23
C GLY A 45 -20.01 -13.45 10.97
N LEU A 46 -19.90 -12.16 10.61
CA LEU A 46 -20.74 -11.10 11.18
C LEU A 46 -22.23 -11.29 10.85
N VAL A 47 -22.55 -11.55 9.58
CA VAL A 47 -23.92 -11.83 9.13
C VAL A 47 -24.51 -13.04 9.86
N LEU A 48 -23.74 -14.13 9.98
CA LEU A 48 -24.15 -15.33 10.72
C LEU A 48 -24.40 -15.02 12.21
N GLY A 49 -23.57 -14.18 12.83
CA GLY A 49 -23.75 -13.78 14.23
C GLY A 49 -25.03 -12.98 14.44
N VAL A 50 -25.22 -11.91 13.67
CA VAL A 50 -26.32 -10.95 13.89
C VAL A 50 -27.68 -11.49 13.45
N THR A 51 -27.74 -12.38 12.45
CA THR A 51 -29.01 -12.99 12.00
C THR A 51 -29.20 -14.40 12.53
N GLY A 52 -28.15 -15.22 12.52
CA GLY A 52 -28.23 -16.63 12.90
C GLY A 52 -28.48 -16.85 14.38
N GLY A 53 -27.95 -15.99 15.26
CA GLY A 53 -28.20 -16.05 16.71
C GLY A 53 -29.70 -15.95 17.05
N PRO A 54 -30.38 -14.85 16.64
CA PRO A 54 -31.82 -14.69 16.84
C PRO A 54 -32.65 -15.79 16.14
N VAL A 55 -32.30 -16.19 14.91
CA VAL A 55 -32.98 -17.29 14.22
C VAL A 55 -32.88 -18.59 15.02
N ALA A 56 -31.67 -18.97 15.46
CA ALA A 56 -31.46 -20.16 16.28
C ALA A 56 -32.24 -20.09 17.58
N GLN A 57 -32.35 -18.92 18.20
CA GLN A 57 -33.14 -18.74 19.42
C GLN A 57 -34.64 -18.96 19.20
N LEU A 58 -35.16 -18.71 17.99
CA LEU A 58 -36.56 -18.96 17.64
C LEU A 58 -36.84 -20.43 17.31
N VAL A 59 -35.95 -21.09 16.55
CA VAL A 59 -36.26 -22.41 15.95
C VAL A 59 -35.47 -23.58 16.56
N ALA A 60 -34.30 -23.31 17.14
CA ALA A 60 -33.42 -24.33 17.72
C ALA A 60 -32.57 -23.75 18.88
N PRO A 61 -33.17 -23.45 20.04
CA PRO A 61 -32.49 -22.74 21.13
C PRO A 61 -31.21 -23.43 21.65
N SER A 62 -31.15 -24.76 21.56
CA SER A 62 -29.97 -25.55 21.94
C SER A 62 -28.75 -25.26 21.06
N LEU A 63 -28.93 -24.72 19.86
CA LEU A 63 -27.86 -24.43 18.91
C LEU A 63 -27.35 -22.99 18.99
N VAL A 64 -27.95 -22.12 19.81
CA VAL A 64 -27.58 -20.70 19.88
C VAL A 64 -26.08 -20.50 20.12
N HIS A 65 -25.51 -21.21 21.11
CA HIS A 65 -24.07 -21.10 21.41
C HIS A 65 -23.18 -21.65 20.29
N TRP A 66 -23.63 -22.68 19.58
CA TRP A 66 -22.92 -23.23 18.43
C TRP A 66 -22.88 -22.23 17.26
N VAL A 67 -23.99 -21.54 17.01
CA VAL A 67 -24.07 -20.49 15.98
C VAL A 67 -23.17 -19.31 16.33
N HIS A 68 -23.21 -18.83 17.57
CA HIS A 68 -22.32 -17.76 18.03
C HIS A 68 -20.85 -18.16 17.99
N GLY A 69 -20.51 -19.37 18.44
CA GLY A 69 -19.15 -19.89 18.38
C GLY A 69 -18.61 -20.01 16.95
N THR A 70 -19.44 -20.48 16.02
CA THR A 70 -19.09 -20.57 14.60
C THR A 70 -18.91 -19.18 13.98
N ALA A 71 -19.81 -18.25 14.27
CA ALA A 71 -19.70 -16.86 13.83
C ALA A 71 -18.41 -16.20 14.33
N ALA A 72 -18.09 -16.37 15.63
CA ALA A 72 -16.87 -15.85 16.22
C ALA A 72 -15.61 -16.44 15.59
N LEU A 73 -15.59 -17.76 15.31
CA LEU A 73 -14.47 -18.41 14.63
C LEU A 73 -14.26 -17.88 13.21
N LEU A 74 -15.34 -17.66 12.46
CA LEU A 74 -15.26 -17.07 11.11
C LEU A 74 -14.74 -15.62 11.16
N VAL A 75 -15.20 -14.82 12.11
CA VAL A 75 -14.69 -13.44 12.31
C VAL A 75 -13.22 -13.46 12.69
N VAL A 76 -12.82 -14.29 13.66
CA VAL A 76 -11.42 -14.42 14.07
C VAL A 76 -10.56 -14.87 12.90
N PHE A 77 -10.97 -15.89 12.15
CA PHE A 77 -10.23 -16.39 10.99
C PHE A 77 -10.15 -15.37 9.85
N GLY A 78 -11.26 -14.69 9.55
CA GLY A 78 -11.30 -13.64 8.53
C GLY A 78 -10.45 -12.42 8.90
N LEU A 79 -10.40 -12.06 10.19
CA LEU A 79 -9.53 -10.99 10.69
C LEU A 79 -8.07 -11.42 10.86
N TYR A 80 -7.80 -12.72 11.02
CA TYR A 80 -6.46 -13.28 11.24
C TYR A 80 -5.53 -13.14 10.03
N ASP A 81 -5.99 -12.59 8.89
CA ASP A 81 -5.23 -12.32 7.66
C ASP A 81 -3.82 -12.94 7.65
N PRO A 82 -3.67 -14.22 7.27
CA PRO A 82 -2.37 -14.89 7.28
C PRO A 82 -1.32 -14.21 6.37
N VAL A 83 -1.73 -13.26 5.51
CA VAL A 83 -0.85 -12.45 4.67
C VAL A 83 -0.30 -11.23 5.44
N ARG A 84 -0.91 -10.83 6.57
CA ARG A 84 -0.29 -9.85 7.50
C ARG A 84 0.83 -10.42 8.37
N ASN A 85 1.36 -11.60 8.04
CA ASN A 85 2.75 -11.92 8.40
C ASN A 85 3.76 -11.15 7.52
N ASP A 86 3.34 -10.62 6.37
CA ASP A 86 4.22 -9.85 5.47
C ASP A 86 4.31 -8.37 5.84
N VAL A 87 3.32 -7.78 6.52
CA VAL A 87 3.43 -6.36 6.92
C VAL A 87 4.44 -6.17 8.04
N ARG A 88 4.67 -7.19 8.88
CA ARG A 88 5.70 -7.12 9.92
C ARG A 88 7.11 -7.39 9.38
N SER A 89 7.26 -7.93 8.17
CA SER A 89 8.56 -8.03 7.50
C SER A 89 8.77 -6.90 6.49
N ALA A 90 7.74 -6.43 5.79
CA ALA A 90 7.83 -5.38 4.78
C ALA A 90 7.84 -3.96 5.35
N GLU A 91 7.11 -3.66 6.44
CA GLU A 91 7.25 -2.36 7.12
C GLU A 91 8.53 -2.31 7.95
N TRP A 92 8.92 -3.40 8.63
CA TRP A 92 10.20 -3.44 9.33
C TRP A 92 11.37 -3.48 8.35
N ALA A 93 11.23 -4.11 7.19
CA ALA A 93 12.15 -3.89 6.08
C ALA A 93 12.10 -2.41 5.69
N ARG A 94 10.95 -1.77 5.43
CA ARG A 94 10.93 -0.33 5.12
C ARG A 94 11.51 0.57 6.21
N VAL A 95 11.46 0.20 7.49
CA VAL A 95 12.05 0.95 8.61
C VAL A 95 13.56 0.65 8.75
N LEU A 96 14.00 -0.57 8.44
CA LEU A 96 15.42 -0.91 8.29
C LEU A 96 16.03 -0.41 6.96
N LEU A 97 15.19 -0.18 5.94
CA LEU A 97 15.49 0.32 4.60
C LEU A 97 15.16 1.82 4.46
N SER A 98 14.60 2.47 5.49
CA SER A 98 14.25 3.90 5.46
C SER A 98 15.47 4.80 5.64
N GLU A 99 16.65 4.20 5.75
CA GLU A 99 17.88 4.77 5.22
C GLU A 99 18.19 4.05 3.89
N PRO A 100 17.57 4.45 2.76
CA PRO A 100 17.65 3.76 1.48
C PRO A 100 18.99 4.01 0.77
N THR A 101 19.90 4.70 1.46
CA THR A 101 21.27 5.00 1.03
C THR A 101 22.15 3.75 1.03
N ASP A 102 21.87 2.77 1.91
CA ASP A 102 22.77 1.64 2.11
C ASP A 102 22.48 0.40 1.25
N ILE A 103 21.38 0.36 0.49
CA ILE A 103 20.95 -0.85 -0.24
C ILE A 103 20.83 -0.65 -1.74
N ARG A 104 20.85 0.60 -2.21
CA ARG A 104 21.10 0.89 -3.62
C ARG A 104 22.60 0.94 -3.85
N ARG A 105 23.11 0.19 -4.82
CA ARG A 105 24.47 0.42 -5.32
C ARG A 105 24.44 1.72 -6.13
N SER A 106 24.62 2.83 -5.43
CA SER A 106 24.84 4.13 -6.06
C SER A 106 26.04 4.01 -7.00
N ALA A 107 25.99 4.72 -8.13
CA ALA A 107 27.16 4.80 -8.99
C ALA A 107 28.24 5.64 -8.31
N ASP A 108 29.50 5.43 -8.67
CA ASP A 108 30.65 6.06 -8.00
C ASP A 108 30.63 7.60 -8.02
N TRP A 109 29.87 8.20 -8.94
CA TRP A 109 29.67 9.65 -9.05
C TRP A 109 28.51 10.18 -8.19
N MET A 110 27.60 9.31 -7.74
CA MET A 110 26.42 9.70 -6.98
C MET A 110 26.75 9.87 -5.49
N THR A 111 26.10 10.87 -4.90
CA THR A 111 26.08 11.11 -3.47
C THR A 111 24.75 10.65 -2.85
N PRO A 112 24.66 10.48 -1.51
CA PRO A 112 23.38 10.24 -0.82
C PRO A 112 22.28 11.24 -1.21
N MET A 113 22.67 12.50 -1.47
CA MET A 113 21.78 13.55 -1.90
C MET A 113 21.10 13.20 -3.23
N ASP A 114 21.84 12.68 -4.22
CA ASP A 114 21.29 12.34 -5.54
C ASP A 114 20.17 11.31 -5.46
N ASP A 115 20.32 10.36 -4.52
CA ASP A 115 19.34 9.33 -4.23
C ASP A 115 18.05 9.87 -3.60
N GLU A 116 18.18 10.88 -2.73
CA GLU A 116 17.05 11.61 -2.15
C GLU A 116 16.36 12.48 -3.21
N LEU A 117 17.14 13.16 -4.07
CA LEU A 117 16.62 13.98 -5.17
C LEU A 117 15.82 13.15 -6.17
N LEU A 118 16.31 11.97 -6.57
CA LEU A 118 15.56 11.06 -7.43
C LEU A 118 14.28 10.56 -6.75
N GLY A 119 14.33 10.31 -5.45
CA GLY A 119 13.16 9.95 -4.63
C GLY A 119 12.06 11.02 -4.68
N ALA A 120 12.41 12.31 -4.77
CA ALA A 120 11.44 13.39 -4.89
C ALA A 120 10.60 13.32 -6.19
N PHE A 121 11.11 12.66 -7.24
CA PHE A 121 10.37 12.44 -8.49
C PHE A 121 9.59 11.11 -8.50
N HIS A 122 9.58 10.35 -7.40
CA HIS A 122 8.91 9.05 -7.34
C HIS A 122 7.39 9.20 -7.32
N GLY A 123 6.78 9.05 -8.50
CA GLY A 123 5.34 9.15 -8.74
C GLY A 123 5.12 9.28 -10.24
N ALA A 124 4.06 8.67 -10.79
CA ALA A 124 3.85 8.65 -12.24
C ALA A 124 3.81 10.09 -12.80
N ASP A 125 4.79 10.38 -13.68
CA ASP A 125 4.91 11.58 -14.50
C ASP A 125 5.07 12.95 -13.80
N LEU A 126 5.60 12.98 -12.57
CA LEU A 126 5.92 14.24 -11.90
C LEU A 126 6.98 15.04 -12.68
N VAL A 127 6.62 16.28 -13.04
CA VAL A 127 7.51 17.28 -13.61
C VAL A 127 7.81 18.33 -12.56
N LEU A 128 9.06 18.38 -12.07
CA LEU A 128 9.45 19.25 -10.97
C LEU A 128 10.52 20.27 -11.39
N THR A 129 10.56 21.38 -10.67
CA THR A 129 11.62 22.40 -10.78
C THR A 129 12.60 22.27 -9.61
N PRO A 130 13.84 22.78 -9.74
CA PRO A 130 14.80 22.78 -8.63
C PRO A 130 14.26 23.42 -7.35
N SER A 131 13.38 24.42 -7.46
CA SER A 131 12.79 25.08 -6.28
C SER A 131 11.84 24.16 -5.53
N VAL A 132 11.02 23.39 -6.25
CA VAL A 132 10.06 22.44 -5.64
C VAL A 132 10.81 21.29 -4.99
N VAL A 133 11.84 20.77 -5.66
CA VAL A 133 12.67 19.70 -5.09
C VAL A 133 13.37 20.19 -3.82
N ALA A 134 14.04 21.35 -3.87
CA ALA A 134 14.69 21.96 -2.70
C ALA A 134 13.74 22.17 -1.50
N TYR A 135 12.51 22.62 -1.77
CA TYR A 135 11.49 22.79 -0.72
C TYR A 135 11.15 21.47 -0.02
N ASN A 136 11.08 20.35 -0.77
CA ASN A 136 10.69 19.05 -0.22
C ASN A 136 11.85 18.27 0.41
N THR A 137 13.09 18.49 -0.04
CA THR A 137 14.28 17.78 0.50
C THR A 137 15.04 18.59 1.55
N GLY A 138 14.76 19.88 1.72
CA GLY A 138 15.46 20.75 2.67
C GLY A 138 16.86 21.22 2.21
N TYR A 139 17.30 20.82 1.01
CA TYR A 139 18.58 21.24 0.43
C TYR A 139 18.50 22.64 -0.20
N SER A 140 19.66 23.27 -0.40
CA SER A 140 19.69 24.56 -1.10
C SER A 140 19.34 24.39 -2.59
N ARG A 141 18.57 25.35 -3.15
CA ARG A 141 18.21 25.34 -4.58
C ARG A 141 19.44 25.27 -5.50
N LYS A 142 20.56 25.88 -5.10
CA LYS A 142 21.81 25.88 -5.87
C LYS A 142 22.39 24.47 -5.97
N GLU A 143 22.45 23.75 -4.84
CA GLU A 143 22.95 22.37 -4.81
C GLU A 143 22.01 21.46 -5.58
N VAL A 144 20.70 21.54 -5.32
CA VAL A 144 19.68 20.77 -6.07
C VAL A 144 19.84 20.98 -7.57
N ASN A 145 19.99 22.22 -8.04
CA ASN A 145 20.13 22.47 -9.47
C ASN A 145 21.40 21.85 -10.07
N ARG A 146 22.53 21.83 -9.34
CA ARG A 146 23.77 21.18 -9.79
C ARG A 146 23.54 19.67 -9.96
N HIS A 147 22.98 19.03 -8.95
CA HIS A 147 22.74 17.58 -8.95
C HIS A 147 21.67 17.17 -9.97
N LEU A 148 20.60 17.95 -10.16
CA LEU A 148 19.59 17.65 -11.20
C LEU A 148 20.16 17.73 -12.62
N ILE A 149 21.18 18.55 -12.86
CA ILE A 149 21.89 18.58 -14.15
C ILE A 149 22.69 17.28 -14.31
N GLU A 150 23.46 16.89 -13.31
CA GLU A 150 24.30 15.68 -13.33
C GLU A 150 23.45 14.39 -13.47
N LEU A 151 22.35 14.29 -12.71
CA LEU A 151 21.36 13.21 -12.86
C LEU A 151 20.74 13.14 -14.26
N ALA A 152 20.58 14.28 -14.93
CA ALA A 152 20.09 14.33 -16.30
C ALA A 152 21.17 13.94 -17.32
N ASP A 153 22.43 14.32 -17.09
CA ASP A 153 23.58 13.94 -17.91
C ASP A 153 23.83 12.41 -17.86
N HIS A 154 23.40 11.75 -16.78
CA HIS A 154 23.39 10.29 -16.62
C HIS A 154 22.06 9.60 -17.00
N GLU A 155 21.15 10.33 -17.66
CA GLU A 155 19.87 9.85 -18.18
C GLU A 155 18.91 9.30 -17.10
N LEU A 156 19.12 9.61 -15.81
CA LEU A 156 18.19 9.26 -14.75
C LEU A 156 17.01 10.24 -14.71
N LEU A 157 17.27 11.49 -15.09
CA LEU A 157 16.28 12.53 -15.34
C LEU A 157 16.34 13.00 -16.80
N GLU A 158 15.25 13.59 -17.28
CA GLU A 158 15.20 14.31 -18.56
C GLU A 158 14.74 15.75 -18.32
N LYS A 159 15.27 16.69 -19.11
CA LYS A 159 14.78 18.07 -19.15
C LYS A 159 13.62 18.14 -20.14
N VAL A 160 12.41 18.33 -19.63
CA VAL A 160 11.20 18.44 -20.45
C VAL A 160 11.03 19.85 -20.99
N GLU A 161 11.43 20.85 -20.20
CA GLU A 161 11.46 22.27 -20.55
C GLU A 161 12.57 22.95 -19.74
N ARG A 162 12.83 24.24 -20.01
CA ARG A 162 13.83 25.02 -19.28
C ARG A 162 13.55 24.99 -17.76
N GLY A 163 14.45 24.33 -17.03
CA GLY A 163 14.39 24.24 -15.56
C GLY A 163 13.32 23.28 -15.02
N LYS A 164 12.73 22.44 -15.87
CA LYS A 164 11.77 21.41 -15.49
C LYS A 164 12.33 20.03 -15.82
N TYR A 165 12.31 19.14 -14.84
CA TYR A 165 12.87 17.80 -14.95
C TYR A 165 11.77 16.76 -14.74
N ARG A 166 11.94 15.59 -15.35
CA ARG A 166 11.10 14.40 -15.14
C ARG A 166 11.99 13.18 -14.96
N LEU A 167 11.51 12.21 -14.20
CA LEU A 167 12.13 10.89 -14.12
C LEU A 167 12.05 10.17 -15.48
N THR A 168 13.17 9.60 -15.93
CA THR A 168 13.17 8.73 -17.12
C THR A 168 12.76 7.31 -16.74
N ARG A 169 12.46 6.47 -17.76
CA ARG A 169 12.31 5.01 -17.53
C ARG A 169 13.56 4.39 -16.90
N ARG A 170 14.76 4.94 -17.18
CA ARG A 170 16.02 4.46 -16.60
C ARG A 170 16.09 4.84 -15.12
N GLY A 171 15.77 6.09 -14.77
CA GLY A 171 15.65 6.55 -13.38
C GLY A 171 14.63 5.74 -12.58
N GLU A 172 13.50 5.38 -13.19
CA GLU A 172 12.51 4.53 -12.53
C GLU A 172 13.04 3.11 -12.24
N ARG A 173 13.73 2.49 -13.20
CA ARG A 173 14.39 1.19 -12.96
C ARG A 173 15.49 1.30 -11.91
N TYR A 174 16.22 2.41 -11.87
CA TYR A 174 17.21 2.68 -10.81
C TYR A 174 16.56 2.68 -9.43
N LEU A 175 15.49 3.47 -9.25
CA LEU A 175 14.76 3.57 -7.98
C LEU A 175 14.15 2.23 -7.53
N ARG A 176 13.77 1.36 -8.47
CA ARG A 176 13.26 0.00 -8.19
C ARG A 176 14.37 -1.02 -7.91
N GLY A 177 15.65 -0.63 -7.89
CA GLY A 177 16.79 -1.54 -7.70
C GLY A 177 17.02 -2.49 -8.89
N GLN A 178 16.46 -2.19 -10.06
CA GLN A 178 16.54 -3.05 -11.26
C GLN A 178 17.77 -2.76 -12.12
N LEU A 179 18.58 -1.76 -11.76
CA LEU A 179 19.87 -1.48 -12.39
C LEU A 179 21.00 -1.93 -11.46
N ARG A 180 21.85 -2.82 -11.95
CA ARG A 180 23.00 -3.35 -11.19
C ARG A 180 24.13 -2.32 -11.02
N THR A 181 24.27 -1.38 -11.97
CA THR A 181 25.15 -0.20 -11.92
C THR A 181 24.61 0.87 -12.88
N VAL A 182 24.65 2.15 -12.50
CA VAL A 182 24.48 3.26 -13.45
C VAL A 182 25.86 3.55 -14.04
N ARG A 183 26.16 3.02 -15.24
CA ARG A 183 27.44 3.28 -15.91
C ARG A 183 27.64 4.79 -16.12
N SER A 184 28.85 5.28 -15.86
CA SER A 184 29.24 6.64 -16.21
C SER A 184 29.39 6.73 -17.74
N THR A 185 28.98 7.86 -18.30
CA THR A 185 29.03 8.14 -19.74
C THR A 185 30.48 8.29 -20.26
N GLY A 186 31.50 8.12 -19.39
CA GLY A 186 32.92 8.27 -19.71
C GLY A 186 33.59 7.05 -20.35
N ASP A 187 32.98 5.87 -20.27
CA ASP A 187 33.60 4.62 -20.79
C ASP A 187 33.46 4.44 -22.32
N GLU A 188 32.60 5.21 -22.99
CA GLU A 188 32.46 5.12 -24.45
C GLU A 188 33.65 5.71 -25.23
N ALA A 189 34.45 6.57 -24.58
CA ALA A 189 35.64 7.16 -25.20
C ALA A 189 36.84 6.19 -25.26
N VAL A 190 36.87 5.15 -24.43
CA VAL A 190 37.99 4.19 -24.37
C VAL A 190 37.77 2.97 -25.28
N ALA A 191 36.53 2.67 -25.65
CA ALA A 191 36.20 1.53 -26.52
C ALA A 191 36.31 1.80 -28.03
N ARG A 192 36.75 3.01 -28.44
CA ARG A 192 37.00 3.38 -29.85
C ARG A 192 38.42 3.87 -30.13
N GLY A 193 39.39 3.49 -29.28
CA GLY A 193 40.83 3.68 -29.51
C GLY A 193 41.47 2.46 -30.14
#